data_AF-A0A3B8JLS8-F1
#
_entry.id   AF-A0A3B8JLS8-F1
#
_cell.length_a   1.000
_cell.length_b   1.000
_cell.length_c   1.000
_cell.angle_alpha   90.00
_cell.angle_beta   90.00
_cell.angle_gamma   90.00
#
_symmetry.space_group_name_H-M   'P 1'
#
loop_
_entity.id
_entity.type
_entity.pdbx_description
1 polymer ?
#
loop_
_entity_poly.entity_id
_entity_poly.type
_entity_poly.pdbx_seq_one_letter_code
_entity_poly.pdbx_strand_id
1 'polypeptide(L)'
;MTKTTRQYKLYPHSSHWIKLRFLLKADTSTSGTKTFSEDEEMGELVLILNENIEIIDENWIIDVESPFVVAKRGQGLNQKLLQA
;
A
#
# COMPACT_ATOMS: atom_id res chain seq x y z
N MET A 1 5.92 4.82 -29.53
CA MET A 1 4.58 4.87 -28.89
C MET A 1 4.33 3.54 -28.18
N THR A 2 4.66 3.45 -26.89
CA THR A 2 4.34 2.27 -26.07
C THR A 2 2.97 2.50 -25.42
N LYS A 3 1.96 1.75 -25.90
CA LYS A 3 0.64 1.71 -25.25
C LYS A 3 0.77 0.85 -24.00
N THR A 4 0.75 1.48 -22.84
CA THR A 4 0.70 0.78 -21.56
C THR A 4 -0.71 0.23 -21.34
N THR A 5 -0.91 -1.04 -21.64
CA THR A 5 -2.16 -1.75 -21.34
C THR A 5 -2.25 -1.96 -19.83
N ARG A 6 -3.16 -1.24 -19.17
CA ARG A 6 -3.51 -1.50 -17.77
C ARG A 6 -4.21 -2.86 -17.71
N GLN A 7 -3.56 -3.85 -17.10
CA GLN A 7 -4.17 -5.13 -16.81
C GLN A 7 -5.15 -4.95 -15.66
N TYR A 8 -6.45 -5.01 -15.95
CA TYR A 8 -7.46 -5.09 -14.90
C TYR A 8 -7.55 -6.54 -14.47
N LYS A 9 -7.27 -6.82 -13.19
CA LYS A 9 -7.48 -8.13 -12.58
C LYS A 9 -9.00 -8.39 -12.58
N LEU A 10 -9.45 -9.26 -13.48
CA LEU A 10 -10.86 -9.60 -13.63
C LEU A 10 -11.26 -10.56 -12.51
N TYR A 11 -12.06 -10.06 -11.57
CA TYR A 11 -12.72 -10.90 -10.58
C TYR A 11 -13.92 -11.60 -11.26
N PRO A 12 -14.10 -12.92 -11.08
CA PRO A 12 -15.16 -13.67 -11.75
C PRO A 12 -16.54 -13.03 -11.51
N HIS A 13 -17.34 -12.95 -12.58
CA HIS A 13 -18.58 -12.18 -12.70
C HIS A 13 -19.72 -12.54 -11.72
N SER A 14 -19.55 -13.55 -10.87
CA SER A 14 -20.57 -14.04 -9.92
C SER A 14 -20.20 -13.86 -8.45
N SER A 15 -19.09 -13.20 -8.10
CA SER A 15 -18.71 -12.99 -6.70
C SER A 15 -19.03 -11.58 -6.26
N HIS A 16 -19.81 -11.45 -5.19
CA HIS A 16 -20.00 -10.17 -4.52
C HIS A 16 -18.69 -9.79 -3.83
N TRP A 17 -18.26 -8.55 -4.02
CA TRP A 17 -17.07 -8.03 -3.38
C TRP A 17 -17.33 -6.65 -2.76
N ILE A 18 -16.59 -6.38 -1.69
CA ILE A 18 -16.59 -5.10 -0.99
C ILE A 18 -15.25 -4.44 -1.27
N LYS A 19 -15.26 -3.17 -1.64
CA LYS A 19 -14.06 -2.35 -1.77
C LYS A 19 -14.02 -1.32 -0.66
N LEU A 20 -12.98 -1.39 0.16
CA LEU A 20 -12.70 -0.44 1.22
C LEU A 20 -11.52 0.44 0.80
N ARG A 21 -11.65 1.75 0.99
CA ARG A 21 -10.65 2.76 0.65
C ARG A 21 -10.26 3.51 1.92
N PHE A 22 -9.01 3.38 2.31
CA PHE A 22 -8.46 4.01 3.52
C PHE A 22 -7.44 5.05 3.13
N LEU A 23 -7.58 6.24 3.71
CA LEU A 23 -6.56 7.26 3.64
C LEU A 23 -5.49 6.96 4.70
N LEU A 24 -4.23 6.96 4.29
CA LEU A 24 -3.10 6.74 5.18
C LEU A 24 -2.59 8.10 5.67
N LYS A 25 -2.46 8.25 6.98
CA LYS A 25 -1.90 9.44 7.64
C LYS A 25 -0.79 9.02 8.60
N ALA A 26 0.25 9.85 8.72
CA ALA A 26 1.34 9.60 9.67
C ALA A 26 0.89 9.93 11.09
N ASP A 27 1.33 9.11 12.05
CA ASP A 27 1.19 9.44 13.45
C ASP A 27 2.24 10.51 13.83
N THR A 28 1.78 11.73 14.05
CA THR A 28 2.62 12.89 14.39
C THR A 28 2.75 13.09 15.90
N SER A 29 2.15 12.24 16.74
CA SER A 29 2.08 12.41 18.19
C SER A 29 3.44 12.38 18.91
N THR A 30 4.50 11.87 18.26
CA THR A 30 5.84 11.69 18.86
C THR A 30 6.91 12.68 18.35
N SER A 31 6.61 13.55 17.39
CA SER A 31 7.61 14.46 16.80
C SER A 31 7.61 15.84 17.48
N GLY A 32 8.48 16.03 18.47
CA GLY A 32 8.53 17.22 19.31
C GLY A 32 8.95 18.55 18.65
N THR A 33 9.03 18.69 17.32
CA THR A 33 9.50 19.96 16.70
C THR A 33 9.05 20.25 15.25
N LYS A 34 8.11 19.50 14.65
CA LYS A 34 7.55 19.87 13.34
C LYS A 34 6.02 19.91 13.40
N THR A 35 5.47 21.11 13.26
CA THR A 35 4.06 21.32 12.90
C THR A 35 3.84 20.80 11.50
N PHE A 36 3.52 19.52 11.39
CA PHE A 36 2.91 18.95 10.20
C PHE A 36 1.42 19.28 10.25
N SER A 37 0.83 19.69 9.13
CA SER A 37 -0.62 19.93 9.10
C SER A 37 -1.36 18.60 9.29
N GLU A 38 -2.52 18.62 9.95
CA GLU A 38 -3.40 17.44 10.13
C GLU A 38 -3.86 16.81 8.79
N ASP A 39 -3.58 17.52 7.69
CA ASP A 39 -3.90 17.16 6.31
C ASP A 39 -2.75 16.47 5.57
N GLU A 40 -1.64 16.11 6.22
CA GLU A 40 -0.54 15.41 5.53
C GLU A 40 -0.86 13.93 5.31
N GLU A 41 -1.42 13.65 4.14
CA GLU A 41 -1.68 12.32 3.60
C GLU A 41 -0.36 11.65 3.17
N MET A 42 -0.17 10.36 3.49
CA MET A 42 0.98 9.58 3.02
C MET A 42 0.64 8.62 1.87
N GLY A 43 -0.65 8.51 1.54
CA GLY A 43 -1.14 7.62 0.50
C GLY A 43 -2.48 7.00 0.84
N GLU A 44 -2.76 5.87 0.21
CA GLU A 44 -4.04 5.18 0.24
C GLU A 44 -3.86 3.66 0.24
N LEU A 45 -4.68 2.98 1.03
CA LEU A 45 -4.84 1.53 1.02
C LEU A 45 -6.22 1.17 0.47
N VAL A 46 -6.24 0.32 -0.55
CA VAL A 46 -7.46 -0.24 -1.11
C VAL A 46 -7.50 -1.74 -0.81
N LEU A 47 -8.52 -2.15 -0.06
CA LEU A 47 -8.80 -3.56 0.20
C LEU A 47 -10.00 -4.00 -0.62
N ILE A 48 -9.87 -5.15 -1.27
CA ILE A 48 -10.98 -5.85 -1.92
C ILE A 48 -11.25 -7.12 -1.11
N LEU A 49 -12.47 -7.26 -0.62
CA LEU A 49 -12.92 -8.39 0.16
C LEU A 49 -13.97 -9.18 -0.61
N ASN A 50 -13.98 -10.50 -0.45
CA ASN A 50 -15.06 -11.35 -0.96
C ASN A 50 -16.30 -11.31 -0.04
N GLU A 51 -17.32 -12.07 -0.41
CA GLU A 51 -18.56 -12.26 0.36
C GLU A 51 -18.36 -12.83 1.77
N ASN A 52 -17.24 -13.50 2.04
CA ASN A 52 -16.86 -14.02 3.36
C ASN A 52 -16.05 -13.02 4.19
N ILE A 53 -15.87 -11.78 3.71
CA ILE A 53 -15.04 -10.74 4.35
C ILE A 53 -13.55 -11.14 4.39
N GLU A 54 -13.12 -11.99 3.47
CA GLU A 54 -11.71 -12.34 3.30
C GLU A 54 -11.06 -11.37 2.32
N ILE A 55 -9.86 -10.86 2.64
CA ILE A 55 -9.10 -9.97 1.75
C ILE A 55 -8.59 -10.79 0.57
N ILE A 56 -9.09 -10.48 -0.63
CA ILE A 56 -8.70 -11.14 -1.90
C ILE A 56 -7.75 -10.29 -2.75
N ASP A 57 -7.68 -9.00 -2.46
CA ASP A 57 -6.72 -8.09 -3.08
C ASP A 57 -6.40 -6.93 -2.14
N GLU A 58 -5.15 -6.51 -2.18
CA GLU A 58 -4.61 -5.44 -1.34
C GLU A 58 -3.72 -4.56 -2.22
N ASN A 59 -4.13 -3.31 -2.41
CA ASN A 59 -3.42 -2.36 -3.25
C ASN A 59 -2.96 -1.17 -2.41
N TRP A 60 -1.65 -0.90 -2.47
CA TRP A 60 -1.01 0.23 -1.81
C TRP A 60 -0.67 1.30 -2.83
N ILE A 61 -1.13 2.52 -2.60
CA ILE A 61 -0.73 3.72 -3.34
C ILE A 61 -0.01 4.60 -2.33
N ILE A 62 1.31 4.67 -2.42
CA ILE A 62 2.13 5.43 -1.48
C ILE A 62 2.64 6.69 -2.17
N ASP A 63 2.51 7.84 -1.52
CA ASP A 63 3.14 9.07 -1.96
C ASP A 63 4.62 9.05 -1.57
N VAL A 64 5.49 8.91 -2.57
CA VAL A 64 6.95 8.86 -2.38
C VAL A 64 7.57 10.23 -2.08
N GLU A 65 6.84 11.31 -2.33
CA GLU A 65 7.25 12.67 -1.97
C GLU A 65 6.84 13.02 -0.53
N SER A 66 6.00 12.19 0.11
CA SER A 66 5.61 12.36 1.50
C SER A 66 6.84 12.30 2.42
N PRO A 67 7.01 13.28 3.35
CA PRO A 67 8.15 13.30 4.27
C PRO A 67 8.16 12.12 5.26
N PHE A 68 7.04 11.39 5.36
CA PHE A 68 6.89 10.21 6.22
C PHE A 68 7.29 8.91 5.53
N VAL A 69 7.52 8.93 4.21
CA VAL A 69 7.86 7.74 3.43
C VAL A 69 9.35 7.70 3.17
N VAL A 70 10.02 6.64 3.63
CA VAL A 70 11.45 6.43 3.43
C VAL A 70 11.67 5.16 2.63
N ALA A 71 12.14 5.30 1.38
CA ALA A 71 12.56 4.16 0.59
C ALA A 71 13.85 3.56 1.17
N LYS A 72 13.79 2.30 1.58
CA LYS A 72 14.97 1.53 1.99
C LYS A 72 15.32 0.51 0.93
N ARG A 73 16.60 0.42 0.59
CA ARG A 73 17.11 -0.68 -0.24
C ARG A 73 16.92 -1.98 0.54
N GLY A 74 16.11 -2.90 0.01
CA GLY A 74 15.98 -4.22 0.58
C GLY A 74 17.35 -4.89 0.62
N GLN A 75 17.87 -5.17 1.82
CA GLN A 75 18.92 -6.17 1.95
C GLN A 75 18.25 -7.50 1.62
N GLY A 76 18.48 -8.00 0.40
CA GLY A 76 17.92 -9.28 -0.01
C GLY A 76 18.24 -10.34 1.04
N LEU A 77 17.23 -11.08 1.48
CA LEU A 77 17.38 -12.31 2.26
C LEU A 77 18.17 -13.32 1.41
N ASN A 78 19.49 -13.21 1.42
CA ASN A 78 20.41 -14.13 0.76
C ASN A 78 21.67 -14.29 1.62
N GLN A 79 21.51 -14.77 2.86
CA GLN A 79 22.66 -15.20 3.70
C GLN A 79 22.37 -16.44 4.57
N LYS A 80 21.37 -17.29 4.27
CA LYS A 80 21.14 -18.53 5.04
C LYS A 80 21.12 -19.84 4.26
N LEU A 81 21.69 -19.90 3.05
CA LEU A 81 21.91 -21.16 2.30
C LEU A 81 23.35 -21.35 1.79
N LEU A 82 24.34 -20.79 2.49
CA LEU A 82 25.76 -21.08 2.25
C LEU A 82 26.48 -21.40 3.56
N GLN A 83 25.99 -22.40 4.29
CA GLN A 83 26.82 -23.24 5.16
C GLN A 83 26.30 -24.66 4.99
N ALA A 84 26.84 -25.31 3.97
CA ALA A 84 26.88 -26.76 3.83
C ALA A 84 27.86 -27.34 4.86
#